data_AF-A0A166GIE4-F1
#
_entry.id   AF-A0A166GIE4-F1
#
_cell.length_a   1.000
_cell.length_b   1.000
_cell.length_c   1.000
_cell.angle_alpha   90.00
_cell.angle_beta   90.00
_cell.angle_gamma   90.00
#
_symmetry.space_group_name_H-M   'P 1'
#
loop_
_entity.id
_entity.type
_entity.pdbx_description
1 polymer ?
#
loop_
_entity_poly.entity_id
_entity_poly.type
_entity_poly.pdbx_seq_one_letter_code
_entity_poly.pdbx_strand_id
1 'polypeptide(L)'
;MLSNPITPKPLRDLHGRGMNTLSEVYQLPADPVEFDTASQRLNLQHRIWLKLMKGPVPFSDQVLDDLLRQREGYEPAILDLGRGSGIWSIEMAERFPHAKVVGFDLVETQPPALPNNCTFFTGDLTRGLQPLYDQFDLVHLRLVMCHVSAFDFFLLEVSELEQIKGKEAKKAALKEAVGCLRPGGIIVILDHDERFTDENKQPLRPAKDGVDADNSQRSWCTRFWKEVFERTDDGDITDGEYVRSCFAEDPKIDTDSIRHEIFYMPMGWDGGDPVEGAEIGKMSFINFWVRGALLEVLDSKMTRLPKDIHRALKPAFLARGVAPEIIDDWVSKADQEISGTPKRFFSPIRGTWARRL
;
A
#
# COMPACT_ATOMS: atom_id res chain seq x y z
N MET A 1 -23.09 -19.37 -2.78
CA MET A 1 -22.68 -19.77 -1.42
C MET A 1 -21.16 -19.77 -1.40
N LEU A 2 -20.54 -18.92 -0.58
CA LEU A 2 -19.10 -19.00 -0.33
C LEU A 2 -18.84 -20.37 0.31
N SER A 3 -18.04 -21.20 -0.34
CA SER A 3 -17.65 -22.51 0.20
C SER A 3 -16.88 -22.32 1.52
N ASN A 4 -17.02 -23.29 2.42
CA ASN A 4 -16.36 -23.41 3.72
C ASN A 4 -14.90 -22.89 3.76
N PRO A 5 -14.42 -22.44 4.94
CA PRO A 5 -13.03 -22.04 5.13
C PRO A 5 -12.10 -23.11 4.56
N ILE A 6 -11.28 -22.71 3.59
CA ILE A 6 -10.26 -23.56 3.02
C ILE A 6 -9.30 -23.91 4.15
N THR A 7 -9.13 -25.19 4.46
CA THR A 7 -8.19 -25.68 5.47
C THR A 7 -6.83 -25.03 5.24
N PRO A 8 -6.19 -24.41 6.26
CA PRO A 8 -4.93 -23.70 6.08
C PRO A 8 -3.90 -24.62 5.42
N LYS A 9 -3.44 -24.27 4.21
CA LYS A 9 -2.33 -24.98 3.61
C LYS A 9 -1.06 -24.61 4.40
N PRO A 10 -0.21 -25.59 4.77
CA PRO A 10 1.02 -25.31 5.48
C PRO A 10 1.88 -24.33 4.66
N LEU A 11 2.49 -23.35 5.33
CA LEU A 11 3.39 -22.37 4.71
C LEU A 11 4.56 -23.10 4.02
N ARG A 12 5.00 -22.59 2.87
CA ARG A 12 6.17 -23.14 2.17
C ARG A 12 7.43 -22.61 2.86
N ASP A 13 8.31 -23.49 3.29
CA ASP A 13 9.62 -23.08 3.83
C ASP A 13 10.51 -22.54 2.70
N LEU A 14 11.01 -21.31 2.86
CA LEU A 14 12.07 -20.72 2.07
C LEU A 14 13.13 -20.16 3.01
N HIS A 15 14.27 -20.85 3.13
CA HIS A 15 15.40 -20.45 3.97
C HIS A 15 15.07 -20.27 5.47
N GLY A 16 14.19 -21.12 6.02
CA GLY A 16 13.77 -21.06 7.43
C GLY A 16 12.67 -20.06 7.71
N ARG A 17 12.00 -19.56 6.66
CA ARG A 17 10.83 -18.65 6.74
C ARG A 17 9.63 -19.30 6.09
N GLY A 18 8.47 -19.19 6.73
CA GLY A 18 7.20 -19.69 6.20
C GLY A 18 6.57 -18.71 5.22
N MET A 19 6.48 -19.10 3.95
CA MET A 19 5.92 -18.30 2.87
C MET A 19 4.45 -18.67 2.59
N ASN A 20 3.66 -17.70 2.16
CA ASN A 20 2.29 -17.93 1.65
C ASN A 20 2.29 -19.00 0.52
N THR A 21 1.29 -19.87 0.49
CA THR A 21 1.14 -20.96 -0.51
C THR A 21 -0.04 -20.82 -1.46
N LEU A 22 -0.82 -19.74 -1.33
CA LEU A 22 -2.06 -19.50 -2.08
C LEU A 22 -1.83 -18.68 -3.36
N SER A 23 -0.84 -17.79 -3.38
CA SER A 23 -0.45 -17.03 -4.56
C SER A 23 1.03 -17.16 -4.85
N GLU A 24 1.37 -17.45 -6.10
CA GLU A 24 2.74 -17.38 -6.61
C GLU A 24 3.22 -15.92 -6.72
N VAL A 25 2.28 -14.96 -6.79
CA VAL A 25 2.51 -13.52 -7.05
C VAL A 25 2.95 -12.74 -5.80
N TYR A 26 2.67 -13.25 -4.60
CA TYR A 26 2.93 -12.56 -3.33
C TYR A 26 3.89 -13.37 -2.45
N GLN A 27 5.07 -12.86 -2.11
CA GLN A 27 6.08 -13.63 -1.37
C GLN A 27 6.61 -12.91 -0.13
N LEU A 28 5.71 -12.44 0.74
CA LEU A 28 6.10 -12.04 2.09
C LEU A 28 6.01 -13.23 3.05
N PRO A 29 6.91 -13.32 4.03
CA PRO A 29 6.81 -14.37 5.03
C PRO A 29 5.66 -14.07 6.00
N ALA A 30 4.99 -15.14 6.42
CA ALA A 30 3.69 -15.12 7.09
C ALA A 30 3.73 -15.87 8.44
N ASP A 31 4.91 -15.98 9.04
CA ASP A 31 5.06 -16.62 10.34
C ASP A 31 4.42 -15.78 11.48
N PRO A 32 4.00 -16.40 12.61
CA PRO A 32 3.21 -15.70 13.64
C PRO A 32 3.93 -14.51 14.31
N VAL A 33 5.26 -14.53 14.39
CA VAL A 33 6.05 -13.45 15.00
C VAL A 33 6.12 -12.27 14.04
N GLU A 34 6.40 -12.54 12.76
CA GLU A 34 6.33 -11.53 11.71
C GLU A 34 4.91 -11.01 11.51
N PHE A 35 3.89 -11.82 11.76
CA PHE A 35 2.49 -11.43 11.67
C PHE A 35 2.11 -10.37 12.73
N ASP A 36 2.48 -10.57 14.00
CA ASP A 36 2.23 -9.58 15.08
C ASP A 36 2.99 -8.28 14.81
N THR A 37 4.23 -8.41 14.34
CA THR A 37 5.12 -7.32 13.94
C THR A 37 4.57 -6.51 12.76
N ALA A 38 4.13 -7.19 11.70
CA ALA A 38 3.53 -6.59 10.52
C ALA A 38 2.19 -5.93 10.86
N SER A 39 1.42 -6.52 11.78
CA SER A 39 0.16 -5.94 12.27
C SER A 39 0.37 -4.62 13.01
N GLN A 40 1.38 -4.53 13.88
CA GLN A 40 1.72 -3.27 14.55
C GLN A 40 2.14 -2.18 13.56
N ARG A 41 2.93 -2.53 12.54
CA ARG A 41 3.30 -1.62 11.45
C ARG A 41 2.08 -1.15 10.64
N LEU A 42 1.18 -2.07 10.27
CA LEU A 42 -0.05 -1.74 9.54
C LEU A 42 -0.98 -0.83 10.35
N ASN A 43 -1.00 -0.99 11.67
CA ASN A 43 -1.75 -0.10 12.57
C ASN A 43 -1.11 1.29 12.65
N LEU A 44 0.22 1.38 12.65
CA LEU A 44 0.92 2.67 12.53
C LEU A 44 0.59 3.36 11.20
N GLN A 45 0.64 2.63 10.09
CA GLN A 45 0.24 3.15 8.78
C GLN A 45 -1.20 3.65 8.81
N HIS A 46 -2.11 2.86 9.38
CA HIS A 46 -3.50 3.25 9.50
C HIS A 46 -3.68 4.59 10.23
N ARG A 47 -2.97 4.83 11.34
CA ARG A 47 -2.96 6.12 12.05
C ARG A 47 -2.45 7.28 11.20
N ILE A 48 -1.39 7.06 10.42
CA ILE A 48 -0.85 8.08 9.50
C ILE A 48 -1.92 8.47 8.47
N TRP A 49 -2.58 7.48 7.85
CA TRP A 49 -3.64 7.71 6.87
C TRP A 49 -4.83 8.49 7.44
N LEU A 50 -5.30 8.11 8.64
CA LEU A 50 -6.40 8.82 9.30
C LEU A 50 -6.08 10.29 9.53
N LYS A 51 -4.86 10.61 9.97
CA LYS A 51 -4.42 12.00 10.21
C LYS A 51 -4.27 12.78 8.91
N LEU A 52 -3.65 12.20 7.89
CA LEU A 52 -3.44 12.86 6.61
C LEU A 52 -4.75 13.16 5.88
N MET A 53 -5.70 12.23 5.88
CA MET A 53 -7.00 12.38 5.23
C MET A 53 -8.06 13.04 6.13
N LYS A 54 -7.78 13.16 7.43
CA LYS A 54 -8.74 13.60 8.47
C LYS A 54 -10.00 12.73 8.50
N GLY A 55 -9.85 11.43 8.26
CA GLY A 55 -10.94 10.48 8.18
C GLY A 55 -10.50 9.13 7.61
N PRO A 56 -11.41 8.13 7.59
CA PRO A 56 -11.11 6.78 7.11
C PRO A 56 -11.04 6.66 5.58
N VAL A 57 -11.50 7.68 4.85
CA VAL A 57 -11.59 7.73 3.38
C VAL A 57 -11.23 9.14 2.89
N PRO A 58 -10.87 9.33 1.60
CA PRO A 58 -10.38 10.63 1.09
C PRO A 58 -11.49 11.63 0.76
N PHE A 59 -12.74 11.36 1.13
CA PHE A 59 -13.88 12.26 0.93
C PHE A 59 -14.59 12.52 2.26
N SER A 60 -15.44 13.54 2.30
CA SER A 60 -16.08 14.01 3.53
C SER A 60 -16.92 12.94 4.24
N ASP A 61 -16.95 12.97 5.57
CA ASP A 61 -17.80 12.12 6.41
C ASP A 61 -19.27 12.14 5.99
N GLN A 62 -19.81 13.30 5.58
CA GLN A 62 -21.19 13.40 5.10
C GLN A 62 -21.48 12.46 3.92
N VAL A 63 -20.57 12.38 2.95
CA VAL A 63 -20.72 11.49 1.79
C VAL A 63 -20.63 10.02 2.22
N LEU A 64 -19.76 9.71 3.19
CA LEU A 64 -19.61 8.36 3.74
C LEU A 64 -20.87 7.93 4.51
N ASP A 65 -21.38 8.80 5.38
CA ASP A 65 -22.57 8.57 6.19
C ASP A 65 -23.82 8.44 5.32
N ASP A 66 -23.92 9.23 4.25
CA ASP A 66 -25.02 9.11 3.28
C ASP A 66 -24.96 7.80 2.48
N LEU A 67 -23.76 7.39 2.06
CA LEU A 67 -23.54 6.13 1.36
C LEU A 67 -23.93 4.93 2.23
N LEU A 68 -23.54 4.95 3.50
CA LEU A 68 -23.71 3.85 4.44
C LEU A 68 -24.91 4.05 5.38
N ARG A 69 -25.81 4.99 5.09
CA ARG A 69 -26.97 5.28 5.93
C ARG A 69 -27.86 4.04 6.07
N GLN A 70 -28.34 3.80 7.29
CA GLN A 70 -29.36 2.79 7.55
C GLN A 70 -30.64 3.10 6.75
N ARG A 71 -31.15 2.08 6.06
CA ARG A 71 -32.31 2.15 5.18
C ARG A 71 -33.20 0.95 5.44
N GLU A 72 -34.52 1.15 5.46
CA GLU A 72 -35.46 0.04 5.65
C GLU A 72 -35.36 -0.94 4.46
N GLY A 73 -35.24 -2.23 4.75
CA GLY A 73 -35.12 -3.27 3.73
C GLY A 73 -33.80 -3.28 2.96
N TYR A 74 -32.79 -2.50 3.38
CA TYR A 74 -31.49 -2.42 2.73
C TYR A 74 -30.36 -2.43 3.75
N GLU A 75 -29.47 -3.43 3.64
CA GLU A 75 -28.24 -3.52 4.44
C GLU A 75 -27.07 -2.90 3.65
N PRO A 76 -26.52 -1.75 4.11
CA PRO A 76 -25.30 -1.20 3.52
C PRO A 76 -24.15 -2.18 3.70
N ALA A 77 -23.27 -2.25 2.70
CA ALA A 77 -22.16 -3.21 2.76
C ALA A 77 -20.83 -2.59 2.31
N ILE A 78 -19.75 -3.00 2.98
CA ILE A 78 -18.37 -2.55 2.75
C ILE A 78 -17.49 -3.75 2.42
N LEU A 79 -16.63 -3.61 1.41
CA LEU A 79 -15.58 -4.57 1.08
C LEU A 79 -14.21 -3.91 1.20
N ASP A 80 -13.34 -4.46 2.04
CA ASP A 80 -11.95 -4.06 2.21
C ASP A 80 -11.04 -5.12 1.56
N LEU A 81 -10.56 -4.86 0.34
CA LEU A 81 -9.65 -5.77 -0.37
C LEU A 81 -8.21 -5.44 0.02
N GLY A 82 -7.43 -6.48 0.36
CA GLY A 82 -6.08 -6.34 0.91
C GLY A 82 -6.08 -5.70 2.30
N ARG A 83 -7.03 -6.13 3.15
CA ARG A 83 -7.28 -5.56 4.48
C ARG A 83 -6.07 -5.55 5.44
N GLY A 84 -5.04 -6.37 5.18
CA GLY A 84 -3.85 -6.46 6.04
C GLY A 84 -4.21 -6.86 7.47
N SER A 85 -3.90 -6.02 8.47
CA SER A 85 -4.25 -6.30 9.88
C SER A 85 -5.76 -6.32 10.13
N GLY A 86 -6.57 -5.75 9.22
CA GLY A 86 -8.02 -5.63 9.38
C GLY A 86 -8.47 -4.45 10.24
N ILE A 87 -7.55 -3.63 10.76
CA ILE A 87 -7.89 -2.50 11.65
C ILE A 87 -8.89 -1.52 11.02
N TRP A 88 -8.73 -1.21 9.72
CA TRP A 88 -9.66 -0.32 9.02
C TRP A 88 -11.07 -0.93 8.93
N SER A 89 -11.16 -2.23 8.58
CA SER A 89 -12.43 -2.95 8.55
C SER A 89 -13.13 -2.95 9.92
N ILE A 90 -12.38 -3.17 11.00
CA ILE A 90 -12.91 -3.20 12.36
C ILE A 90 -13.47 -1.83 12.75
N GLU A 91 -12.71 -0.75 12.56
CA GLU A 91 -13.17 0.60 12.90
C GLU A 91 -14.37 1.04 12.05
N MET A 92 -14.42 0.64 10.77
CA MET A 92 -15.60 0.87 9.93
C MET A 92 -16.83 0.09 10.40
N ALA A 93 -16.65 -1.16 10.85
CA ALA A 93 -17.72 -1.97 11.41
C ALA A 93 -18.25 -1.40 12.74
N GLU A 94 -17.38 -0.85 13.58
CA GLU A 94 -17.74 -0.15 14.82
C GLU A 94 -18.47 1.17 14.54
N ARG A 95 -18.02 1.95 13.55
CA ARG A 95 -18.67 3.21 13.14
C ARG A 95 -20.05 2.99 12.52
N PHE A 96 -20.22 1.91 11.75
CA PHE A 96 -21.46 1.57 11.06
C PHE A 96 -21.97 0.18 11.50
N PRO A 97 -22.52 0.05 12.72
CA PRO A 97 -22.91 -1.25 13.28
C PRO A 97 -24.07 -1.93 12.53
N HIS A 98 -24.82 -1.18 11.72
CA HIS A 98 -25.89 -1.67 10.85
C HIS A 98 -25.41 -2.05 9.44
N ALA A 99 -24.16 -1.75 9.09
CA ALA A 99 -23.57 -2.10 7.81
C ALA A 99 -22.79 -3.40 7.92
N LYS A 100 -22.84 -4.23 6.88
CA LYS A 100 -22.01 -5.42 6.77
C LYS A 100 -20.61 -5.04 6.31
N VAL A 101 -19.57 -5.53 6.99
CA VAL A 101 -18.18 -5.31 6.60
C VAL A 101 -17.51 -6.64 6.26
N VAL A 102 -16.91 -6.70 5.07
CA VAL A 102 -16.17 -7.87 4.59
C VAL A 102 -14.73 -7.47 4.33
N GLY A 103 -13.80 -8.12 5.02
CA GLY A 103 -12.37 -8.02 4.73
C GLY A 103 -11.92 -9.19 3.87
N PHE A 104 -11.14 -8.93 2.83
CA PHE A 104 -10.60 -9.96 1.95
C PHE A 104 -9.09 -9.79 1.83
N ASP A 105 -8.32 -10.83 2.13
CA ASP A 105 -6.87 -10.79 2.02
C ASP A 105 -6.31 -12.12 1.55
N LEU A 106 -5.10 -12.11 1.00
CA LEU A 106 -4.42 -13.33 0.61
C LEU A 106 -3.92 -14.13 1.82
N VAL A 107 -3.55 -13.42 2.89
CA VAL A 107 -3.05 -14.05 4.11
C VAL A 107 -4.17 -14.12 5.14
N GLU A 108 -4.42 -15.32 5.66
CA GLU A 108 -5.36 -15.49 6.75
C GLU A 108 -4.82 -14.81 8.00
N THR A 109 -5.66 -14.00 8.63
CA THR A 109 -5.34 -13.43 9.93
C THR A 109 -6.59 -13.40 10.80
N GLN A 110 -6.45 -13.82 12.05
CA GLN A 110 -7.55 -13.89 12.98
C GLN A 110 -7.25 -12.95 14.16
N PRO A 111 -7.73 -11.70 14.13
CA PRO A 111 -7.71 -10.87 15.32
C PRO A 111 -8.54 -11.55 16.44
N PRO A 112 -8.22 -11.28 17.71
CA PRO A 112 -8.80 -12.00 18.84
C PRO A 112 -10.31 -11.78 18.99
N ALA A 113 -10.83 -10.66 18.47
CA ALA A 113 -12.26 -10.37 18.42
C ALA A 113 -12.58 -9.57 17.16
N LEU A 114 -13.73 -9.86 16.55
CA LEU A 114 -14.31 -9.10 15.45
C LEU A 114 -15.69 -8.57 15.87
N PRO A 115 -16.08 -7.37 15.44
CA PRO A 115 -17.46 -6.92 15.53
C PRO A 115 -18.41 -7.91 14.84
N ASN A 116 -19.63 -8.07 15.36
CA ASN A 116 -20.60 -9.05 14.86
C ASN A 116 -20.99 -8.85 13.37
N ASN A 117 -20.85 -7.63 12.86
CA ASN A 117 -21.11 -7.24 11.49
C ASN A 117 -19.86 -7.30 10.59
N CYS A 118 -18.73 -7.80 11.08
CA CYS A 118 -17.47 -7.90 10.35
C CYS A 118 -17.07 -9.36 10.09
N THR A 119 -16.70 -9.71 8.86
CA THR A 119 -16.27 -11.06 8.49
C THR A 119 -15.06 -11.00 7.56
N PHE A 120 -14.04 -11.82 7.83
CA PHE A 120 -12.84 -11.90 6.99
C PHE A 120 -12.80 -13.18 6.17
N PHE A 121 -12.43 -13.05 4.90
CA PHE A 121 -12.20 -14.15 3.97
C PHE A 121 -10.76 -14.13 3.45
N THR A 122 -10.25 -15.33 3.20
CA THR A 122 -8.95 -15.52 2.55
C THR A 122 -9.15 -15.80 1.07
N GLY A 123 -8.44 -15.08 0.22
CA GLY A 123 -8.44 -15.34 -1.22
C GLY A 123 -7.50 -14.43 -2.00
N ASP A 124 -7.28 -14.79 -3.27
CA ASP A 124 -6.42 -14.04 -4.17
C ASP A 124 -7.27 -13.14 -5.07
N LEU A 125 -7.14 -11.83 -4.90
CA LEU A 125 -7.91 -10.83 -5.65
C LEU A 125 -7.65 -10.91 -7.16
N THR A 126 -6.50 -11.47 -7.57
CA THR A 126 -6.13 -11.63 -8.99
C THR A 126 -6.81 -12.84 -9.64
N ARG A 127 -7.45 -13.71 -8.84
CA ARG A 127 -8.16 -14.91 -9.32
C ARG A 127 -9.66 -14.69 -9.54
N GLY A 128 -10.13 -13.46 -9.41
CA GLY A 128 -11.51 -13.06 -9.64
C GLY A 128 -12.33 -12.93 -8.35
N LEU A 129 -13.31 -12.04 -8.39
CA LEU A 129 -14.20 -11.68 -7.27
C LEU A 129 -15.68 -11.86 -7.65
N GLN A 130 -15.99 -12.65 -8.67
CA GLN A 130 -17.36 -12.85 -9.19
C GLN A 130 -18.39 -13.22 -8.10
N PRO A 131 -18.07 -14.06 -7.09
CA PRO A 131 -19.01 -14.34 -6.00
C PRO A 131 -19.36 -13.12 -5.13
N LEU A 132 -18.59 -12.04 -5.21
CA LEU A 132 -18.72 -10.80 -4.46
C LEU A 132 -19.32 -9.66 -5.31
N TYR A 133 -19.71 -9.92 -6.56
CA TYR A 133 -20.27 -8.90 -7.44
C TYR A 133 -21.59 -8.33 -6.95
N ASP A 134 -21.83 -7.05 -7.26
CA ASP A 134 -23.09 -6.33 -7.02
C ASP A 134 -23.56 -6.34 -5.55
N GLN A 135 -22.63 -6.39 -4.59
CA GLN A 135 -22.94 -6.61 -3.18
C GLN A 135 -22.59 -5.45 -2.25
N PHE A 136 -21.73 -4.50 -2.67
CA PHE A 136 -21.14 -3.52 -1.76
C PHE A 136 -21.45 -2.07 -2.15
N ASP A 137 -21.71 -1.23 -1.16
CA ASP A 137 -21.86 0.23 -1.34
C ASP A 137 -20.50 0.92 -1.37
N LEU A 138 -19.50 0.37 -0.65
CA LEU A 138 -18.13 0.87 -0.58
C LEU A 138 -17.14 -0.27 -0.83
N VAL A 139 -16.22 -0.08 -1.76
CA VAL A 139 -15.06 -0.97 -1.97
C VAL A 139 -13.80 -0.16 -1.69
N HIS A 140 -12.98 -0.62 -0.76
CA HIS A 140 -11.77 0.04 -0.30
C HIS A 140 -10.55 -0.83 -0.59
N LEU A 141 -9.49 -0.19 -1.12
CA LEU A 141 -8.17 -0.77 -1.31
C LEU A 141 -7.14 0.24 -0.82
N ARG A 142 -6.22 -0.21 0.04
CA ARG A 142 -5.14 0.66 0.55
C ARG A 142 -3.80 -0.07 0.55
N LEU A 143 -2.84 0.50 -0.18
CA LEU A 143 -1.51 -0.07 -0.38
C LEU A 143 -1.60 -1.48 -0.97
N VAL A 144 -2.51 -1.68 -1.94
CA VAL A 144 -2.73 -2.99 -2.58
C VAL A 144 -2.28 -2.94 -4.03
N MET A 145 -2.62 -1.88 -4.78
CA MET A 145 -2.30 -1.85 -6.21
C MET A 145 -0.79 -1.73 -6.43
N CYS A 146 -0.04 -1.12 -5.51
CA CYS A 146 1.43 -1.15 -5.54
C CYS A 146 2.02 -2.55 -5.31
N HIS A 147 1.24 -3.52 -4.83
CA HIS A 147 1.63 -4.93 -4.69
C HIS A 147 1.08 -5.83 -5.80
N VAL A 148 -0.03 -5.44 -6.43
CA VAL A 148 -0.60 -6.13 -7.60
C VAL A 148 0.22 -5.77 -8.83
N SER A 149 1.23 -6.61 -9.12
CA SER A 149 2.29 -6.51 -10.14
C SER A 149 3.70 -6.49 -9.55
N ALA A 150 3.87 -6.45 -8.22
CA ALA A 150 5.19 -6.43 -7.58
C ALA A 150 5.96 -7.75 -7.68
N PHE A 151 5.45 -8.74 -8.45
CA PHE A 151 6.16 -9.96 -8.80
C PHE A 151 7.49 -9.67 -9.55
N ASP A 152 7.56 -8.50 -10.19
CA ASP A 152 8.72 -7.99 -10.90
C ASP A 152 9.88 -7.53 -9.99
N PHE A 153 9.67 -7.42 -8.68
CA PHE A 153 10.68 -6.89 -7.75
C PHE A 153 11.66 -7.91 -7.19
N PHE A 154 11.21 -9.16 -7.05
CA PHE A 154 11.97 -10.22 -6.37
C PHE A 154 12.48 -11.29 -7.34
N LEU A 155 12.05 -11.24 -8.60
CA LEU A 155 12.54 -12.11 -9.66
C LEU A 155 13.44 -11.31 -10.61
N LEU A 156 14.59 -11.91 -10.85
CA LEU A 156 15.72 -11.38 -11.60
C LEU A 156 15.31 -11.21 -13.07
N GLU A 157 15.56 -10.04 -13.64
CA GLU A 157 15.22 -9.63 -15.02
C GLU A 157 13.73 -9.65 -15.35
N VAL A 158 13.13 -8.46 -15.34
CA VAL A 158 11.75 -8.26 -15.79
C VAL A 158 11.80 -7.88 -17.25
N SER A 159 11.39 -8.79 -18.12
CA SER A 159 11.20 -8.47 -19.53
C SER A 159 10.09 -7.42 -19.70
N GLU A 160 10.14 -6.63 -20.78
CA GLU A 160 9.04 -5.71 -21.16
C GLU A 160 7.66 -6.42 -21.16
N LEU A 161 7.66 -7.71 -21.49
CA LEU A 161 6.49 -8.59 -21.45
C LEU A 161 5.93 -8.82 -20.03
N GLU A 162 6.77 -8.88 -19.01
CA GLU A 162 6.36 -9.05 -17.61
C GLU A 162 5.79 -7.76 -17.02
N GLN A 163 6.37 -6.60 -17.34
CA GLN A 163 5.80 -5.31 -16.99
C GLN A 163 4.39 -5.12 -17.58
N ILE A 164 4.19 -5.54 -18.84
CA ILE A 164 2.87 -5.54 -19.49
C ILE A 164 1.90 -6.46 -18.72
N LYS A 165 2.31 -7.67 -18.36
CA LYS A 165 1.49 -8.60 -17.57
C LYS A 165 1.12 -8.00 -16.21
N GLY A 166 2.05 -7.30 -15.55
CA GLY A 166 1.80 -6.62 -14.29
C GLY A 166 0.72 -5.55 -14.39
N LYS A 167 0.82 -4.67 -15.40
CA LYS A 167 -0.19 -3.63 -15.67
C LYS A 167 -1.56 -4.23 -16.01
N GLU A 168 -1.60 -5.31 -16.81
CA GLU A 168 -2.86 -6.00 -17.14
C GLU A 168 -3.47 -6.69 -15.91
N ALA A 169 -2.67 -7.30 -15.04
CA ALA A 169 -3.15 -7.87 -13.78
C ALA A 169 -3.74 -6.80 -12.85
N LYS A 170 -3.06 -5.65 -12.76
CA LYS A 170 -3.54 -4.47 -12.01
C LYS A 170 -4.88 -3.97 -12.56
N LYS A 171 -5.00 -3.85 -13.89
CA LYS A 171 -6.25 -3.46 -14.57
C LYS A 171 -7.37 -4.48 -14.33
N ALA A 172 -7.07 -5.77 -14.42
CA ALA A 172 -8.04 -6.83 -14.15
C ALA A 172 -8.53 -6.79 -12.70
N ALA A 173 -7.62 -6.65 -11.73
CA ALA A 173 -7.97 -6.51 -10.32
C ALA A 173 -8.88 -5.30 -10.04
N LEU A 174 -8.61 -4.15 -10.67
CA LEU A 174 -9.47 -2.97 -10.56
C LEU A 174 -10.87 -3.25 -11.13
N LYS A 175 -10.98 -3.93 -12.28
CA LYS A 175 -12.27 -4.31 -12.87
C LYS A 175 -13.06 -5.26 -11.97
N GLU A 176 -12.39 -6.23 -11.34
CA GLU A 176 -13.01 -7.14 -10.38
C GLU A 176 -13.54 -6.36 -9.15
N ALA A 177 -12.73 -5.43 -8.61
CA ALA A 177 -13.12 -4.58 -7.49
C ALA A 177 -14.32 -3.67 -7.82
N VAL A 178 -14.34 -3.08 -9.02
CA VAL A 178 -15.50 -2.30 -9.53
C VAL A 178 -16.73 -3.20 -9.70
N GLY A 179 -16.55 -4.45 -10.12
CA GLY A 179 -17.62 -5.44 -10.21
C GLY A 179 -18.31 -5.76 -8.87
N CYS A 180 -17.59 -5.64 -7.75
CA CYS A 180 -18.12 -5.85 -6.40
C CYS A 180 -19.10 -4.77 -5.93
N LEU A 181 -18.96 -3.54 -6.42
CA LEU A 181 -19.86 -2.45 -6.04
C LEU A 181 -21.29 -2.74 -6.49
N ARG A 182 -22.30 -2.14 -5.85
CA ARG A 182 -23.66 -1.93 -6.37
C ARG A 182 -23.71 -0.64 -7.22
N PRO A 183 -24.72 -0.45 -8.10
CA PRO A 183 -24.92 0.83 -8.76
C PRO A 183 -24.99 1.98 -7.75
N GLY A 184 -24.28 3.08 -8.02
CA GLY A 184 -24.13 4.23 -7.12
C GLY A 184 -23.09 4.07 -6.00
N GLY A 185 -22.53 2.87 -5.80
CA GLY A 185 -21.47 2.61 -4.82
C GLY A 185 -20.16 3.33 -5.15
N ILE A 186 -19.26 3.47 -4.18
CA ILE A 186 -17.98 4.17 -4.33
C ILE A 186 -16.80 3.19 -4.21
N ILE A 187 -15.87 3.23 -5.16
CA ILE A 187 -14.56 2.56 -5.04
C ILE A 187 -13.53 3.58 -4.56
N VAL A 188 -12.66 3.17 -3.65
CA VAL A 188 -11.57 3.98 -3.08
C VAL A 188 -10.26 3.22 -3.22
N ILE A 189 -9.28 3.84 -3.87
CA ILE A 189 -7.90 3.36 -3.97
C ILE A 189 -6.98 4.36 -3.28
N LEU A 190 -6.24 3.89 -2.29
CA LEU A 190 -5.25 4.66 -1.53
C LEU A 190 -3.87 4.03 -1.73
N ASP A 191 -2.99 4.65 -2.51
CA ASP A 191 -1.68 4.07 -2.83
C ASP A 191 -0.55 5.09 -2.75
N HIS A 192 0.69 4.61 -2.74
CA HIS A 192 1.87 5.49 -2.83
C HIS A 192 1.93 6.16 -4.19
N ASP A 193 2.24 7.46 -4.18
CA ASP A 193 2.59 8.18 -5.38
C ASP A 193 4.12 8.28 -5.39
N GLU A 194 4.76 7.43 -6.19
CA GLU A 194 6.19 7.07 -6.17
C GLU A 194 7.17 8.22 -6.51
N ARG A 195 6.75 9.48 -6.36
CA ARG A 195 7.56 10.68 -6.62
C ARG A 195 7.72 11.49 -5.33
N PHE A 196 8.90 11.46 -4.71
CA PHE A 196 9.17 12.34 -3.57
C PHE A 196 9.16 13.81 -3.99
N THR A 197 8.72 14.68 -3.10
CA THR A 197 8.65 16.13 -3.35
C THR A 197 9.36 16.91 -2.26
N ASP A 198 9.96 18.05 -2.60
CA ASP A 198 10.58 18.95 -1.64
C ASP A 198 9.56 19.57 -0.65
N GLU A 199 10.04 20.40 0.27
CA GLU A 199 9.21 21.13 1.25
C GLU A 199 8.16 22.07 0.60
N ASN A 200 8.36 22.44 -0.67
CA ASN A 200 7.43 23.24 -1.47
C ASN A 200 6.54 22.38 -2.39
N LYS A 201 6.52 21.05 -2.16
CA LYS A 201 5.73 20.06 -2.90
C LYS A 201 6.10 19.96 -4.38
N GLN A 202 7.32 20.37 -4.75
CA GLN A 202 7.87 20.20 -6.10
C GLN A 202 8.55 18.84 -6.23
N PRO A 203 8.34 18.08 -7.33
CA PRO A 203 8.98 16.79 -7.52
C PRO A 203 10.50 16.85 -7.49
N LEU A 204 11.13 15.99 -6.67
CA LEU A 204 12.58 15.85 -6.59
C LEU A 204 13.07 14.86 -7.64
N ARG A 205 14.08 15.25 -8.42
CA ARG A 205 14.69 14.37 -9.43
C ARG A 205 15.56 13.28 -8.78
N PRO A 206 15.84 12.16 -9.46
CA PRO A 206 16.83 11.18 -9.02
C PRO A 206 18.20 11.82 -8.75
N ALA A 207 18.81 11.54 -7.60
CA ALA A 207 20.18 11.93 -7.29
C ALA A 207 21.20 11.29 -8.25
N LYS A 208 22.31 12.01 -8.48
CA LYS A 208 23.41 11.59 -9.33
C LYS A 208 24.65 11.28 -8.52
N ASP A 209 25.39 10.28 -8.97
CA ASP A 209 26.71 9.92 -8.47
C ASP A 209 27.77 10.96 -8.86
N GLY A 210 28.88 10.98 -8.13
CA GLY A 210 30.00 11.89 -8.36
C GLY A 210 30.04 13.07 -7.38
N VAL A 211 31.27 13.49 -7.03
CA VAL A 211 31.51 14.53 -6.01
C VAL A 211 31.05 15.91 -6.51
N ASP A 212 31.09 16.14 -7.83
CA ASP A 212 30.68 17.39 -8.47
C ASP A 212 29.19 17.43 -8.85
N ALA A 213 28.42 16.39 -8.51
CA ALA A 213 27.01 16.32 -8.86
C ALA A 213 26.17 17.28 -7.99
N ASP A 214 25.50 18.25 -8.63
CA ASP A 214 24.51 19.08 -7.96
C ASP A 214 23.24 18.27 -7.64
N ASN A 215 23.12 17.92 -6.36
CA ASN A 215 21.99 17.20 -5.77
C ASN A 215 21.06 18.10 -4.92
N SER A 216 21.17 19.43 -5.04
CA SER A 216 20.33 20.37 -4.28
C SER A 216 18.83 20.15 -4.53
N GLN A 217 18.44 19.92 -5.79
CA GLN A 217 17.06 19.65 -6.24
C GLN A 217 16.82 18.17 -6.60
N ARG A 218 17.60 17.26 -5.99
CA ARG A 218 17.53 15.81 -6.22
C ARG A 218 17.35 15.04 -4.91
N SER A 219 16.93 13.79 -4.99
CA SER A 219 16.79 12.91 -3.83
C SER A 219 17.39 11.54 -4.09
N TRP A 220 18.12 11.03 -3.10
CA TRP A 220 18.59 9.66 -3.05
C TRP A 220 17.44 8.68 -2.85
N CYS A 221 16.39 9.03 -2.10
CA CYS A 221 15.14 8.26 -2.10
C CYS A 221 14.56 8.18 -3.52
N THR A 222 14.38 9.30 -4.24
CA THR A 222 13.89 9.23 -5.63
C THR A 222 14.81 8.40 -6.51
N ARG A 223 16.14 8.51 -6.36
CA ARG A 223 17.08 7.67 -7.11
C ARG A 223 16.85 6.20 -6.83
N PHE A 224 16.75 5.83 -5.56
CA PHE A 224 16.56 4.47 -5.14
C PHE A 224 15.29 3.87 -5.74
N TRP A 225 14.16 4.59 -5.66
CA TRP A 225 12.90 4.16 -6.23
C TRP A 225 12.90 4.15 -7.76
N LYS A 226 13.57 5.11 -8.42
CA LYS A 226 13.74 5.13 -9.88
C LYS A 226 14.41 3.86 -10.38
N GLU A 227 15.52 3.48 -9.76
CA GLU A 227 16.26 2.28 -10.16
C GLU A 227 15.44 1.03 -9.90
N VAL A 228 14.78 0.98 -8.74
CA VAL A 228 13.88 -0.11 -8.35
C VAL A 228 12.75 -0.32 -9.36
N PHE A 229 12.05 0.76 -9.75
CA PHE A 229 10.90 0.73 -10.66
C PHE A 229 11.28 0.93 -12.15
N GLU A 230 12.58 0.97 -12.48
CA GLU A 230 13.10 1.20 -13.84
C GLU A 230 12.49 2.43 -14.53
N ARG A 231 12.28 3.49 -13.77
CA ARG A 231 11.65 4.72 -14.26
C ARG A 231 12.59 5.55 -15.13
N THR A 232 12.04 6.20 -16.16
CA THR A 232 12.74 7.21 -16.96
C THR A 232 12.97 8.49 -16.16
N ASP A 233 13.91 9.31 -16.62
CA ASP A 233 14.20 10.62 -16.00
C ASP A 233 13.13 11.69 -16.30
N ASP A 234 12.20 11.41 -17.23
CA ASP A 234 11.30 12.38 -17.86
C ASP A 234 9.81 12.23 -17.50
N GLY A 235 9.52 11.63 -16.34
CA GLY A 235 8.19 11.72 -15.72
C GLY A 235 7.20 10.65 -16.18
N ASP A 236 7.52 9.38 -15.94
CA ASP A 236 6.62 8.26 -16.20
C ASP A 236 5.30 8.37 -15.45
N ILE A 237 4.22 7.92 -16.10
CA ILE A 237 2.89 7.77 -15.50
C ILE A 237 3.03 7.03 -14.17
N THR A 238 2.63 7.66 -13.06
CA THR A 238 2.69 6.99 -11.75
C THR A 238 1.62 5.91 -11.66
N ASP A 239 1.79 4.93 -10.77
CA ASP A 239 0.73 3.93 -10.51
C ASP A 239 -0.62 4.61 -10.19
N GLY A 240 -0.57 5.74 -9.48
CA GLY A 240 -1.75 6.56 -9.20
C GLY A 240 -2.42 7.14 -10.45
N GLU A 241 -1.63 7.63 -11.41
CA GLU A 241 -2.15 8.10 -12.71
C GLU A 241 -2.70 6.93 -13.55
N TYR A 242 -2.09 5.75 -13.46
CA TYR A 242 -2.55 4.52 -14.12
C TYR A 242 -3.88 3.99 -13.56
N VAL A 243 -4.07 4.04 -12.24
CA VAL A 243 -5.37 3.71 -11.60
C VAL A 243 -6.47 4.63 -12.15
N ARG A 244 -6.17 5.93 -12.27
CA ARG A 244 -7.11 6.91 -12.82
C ARG A 244 -7.46 6.62 -14.28
N SER A 245 -6.49 6.25 -15.13
CA SER A 245 -6.78 5.86 -16.51
C SER A 245 -7.63 4.59 -16.57
N CYS A 246 -7.38 3.61 -15.69
CA CYS A 246 -8.20 2.40 -15.62
C CYS A 246 -9.66 2.73 -15.29
N PHE A 247 -9.92 3.66 -14.36
CA PHE A 247 -11.28 4.11 -14.05
C PHE A 247 -11.95 4.84 -15.21
N ALA A 248 -11.20 5.67 -15.94
CA ALA A 248 -11.74 6.40 -17.09
C ALA A 248 -12.13 5.48 -18.27
N GLU A 249 -11.50 4.31 -18.37
CA GLU A 249 -11.77 3.31 -19.40
C GLU A 249 -12.81 2.26 -19.00
N ASP A 250 -13.17 2.16 -17.71
CA ASP A 250 -14.14 1.18 -17.23
C ASP A 250 -15.58 1.66 -17.49
N PRO A 251 -16.38 0.96 -18.33
CA PRO A 251 -17.74 1.38 -18.66
C PRO A 251 -18.73 1.30 -17.50
N LYS A 252 -18.35 0.69 -16.37
CA LYS A 252 -19.16 0.68 -15.14
C LYS A 252 -18.90 1.88 -14.24
N ILE A 253 -17.88 2.69 -14.50
CA ILE A 253 -17.55 3.86 -13.70
C ILE A 253 -18.21 5.11 -14.28
N ASP A 254 -18.77 5.94 -13.40
CA ASP A 254 -19.20 7.28 -13.74
C ASP A 254 -17.94 8.16 -13.86
N THR A 255 -17.54 8.47 -15.10
CA THR A 255 -16.32 9.24 -15.39
C THR A 255 -16.36 10.64 -14.79
N ASP A 256 -17.54 11.24 -14.64
CA ASP A 256 -17.70 12.58 -14.07
C ASP A 256 -17.56 12.60 -12.54
N SER A 257 -17.65 11.42 -11.91
CA SER A 257 -17.44 11.22 -10.48
C SER A 257 -15.98 10.96 -10.09
N ILE A 258 -15.08 10.74 -11.05
CA ILE A 258 -13.67 10.43 -10.75
C ILE A 258 -13.02 11.63 -10.06
N ARG A 259 -12.50 11.40 -8.86
CA ARG A 259 -11.76 12.38 -8.07
C ARG A 259 -10.44 11.78 -7.60
N HIS A 260 -9.48 12.65 -7.32
CA HIS A 260 -8.24 12.25 -6.68
C HIS A 260 -7.71 13.39 -5.83
N GLU A 261 -6.93 13.05 -4.81
CA GLU A 261 -6.23 13.97 -3.94
C GLU A 261 -4.86 13.40 -3.58
N ILE A 262 -3.88 14.29 -3.46
CA ILE A 262 -2.53 13.94 -3.01
C ILE A 262 -2.38 14.42 -1.58
N PHE A 263 -2.10 13.49 -0.67
CA PHE A 263 -1.73 13.81 0.70
C PHE A 263 -0.21 13.74 0.84
N TYR A 264 0.37 14.77 1.45
CA TYR A 264 1.81 14.93 1.55
C TYR A 264 2.28 14.47 2.92
N MET A 265 2.83 13.25 2.98
CA MET A 265 3.34 12.68 4.22
C MET A 265 4.76 13.18 4.50
N PRO A 266 5.01 13.96 5.56
CA PRO A 266 6.36 14.44 5.85
C PRO A 266 7.27 13.30 6.31
N MET A 267 8.54 13.37 5.93
CA MET A 267 9.52 12.32 6.22
C MET A 267 10.53 12.77 7.27
N GLY A 268 10.31 12.43 8.54
CA GLY A 268 11.25 12.76 9.64
C GLY A 268 11.22 14.22 10.11
N TRP A 269 10.25 15.02 9.66
CA TRP A 269 10.08 16.43 10.05
C TRP A 269 8.61 16.80 10.19
N ASP A 270 8.30 18.03 10.63
CA ASP A 270 6.92 18.45 10.94
C ASP A 270 6.06 18.83 9.72
N GLY A 271 6.59 18.80 8.50
CA GLY A 271 5.83 19.17 7.31
C GLY A 271 5.35 20.62 7.27
N GLY A 272 5.86 21.50 8.15
CA GLY A 272 5.35 22.86 8.33
C GLY A 272 4.05 22.95 9.14
N ASP A 273 3.60 21.86 9.75
CA ASP A 273 2.45 21.83 10.67
C ASP A 273 2.94 21.51 12.10
N PRO A 274 2.98 22.52 12.99
CA PRO A 274 3.50 22.33 14.36
C PRO A 274 2.54 21.57 15.28
N VAL A 275 1.28 21.32 14.87
CA VAL A 275 0.25 20.70 15.71
C VAL A 275 0.28 19.18 15.54
N GLU A 276 0.08 18.70 14.32
CA GLU A 276 0.04 17.25 14.05
C GLU A 276 1.24 16.77 13.24
N GLY A 277 1.89 17.66 12.51
CA GLY A 277 2.91 17.30 11.53
C GLY A 277 4.16 16.66 12.13
N ALA A 278 4.58 17.10 13.33
CA ALA A 278 5.71 16.48 14.03
C ALA A 278 5.45 15.02 14.43
N GLU A 279 4.20 14.70 14.83
CA GLU A 279 3.79 13.33 15.13
C GLU A 279 3.78 12.49 13.85
N ILE A 280 3.15 13.01 12.79
CA ILE A 280 3.08 12.33 11.49
C ILE A 280 4.49 12.06 10.95
N GLY A 281 5.36 13.07 10.94
CA GLY A 281 6.73 12.93 10.45
C GLY A 281 7.55 11.87 11.17
N LYS A 282 7.40 11.79 12.49
CA LYS A 282 8.02 10.73 13.30
C LYS A 282 7.44 9.36 12.97
N MET A 283 6.12 9.24 12.85
CA MET A 283 5.47 7.98 12.47
C MET A 283 5.88 7.53 11.06
N SER A 284 5.99 8.46 10.11
CA SER A 284 6.38 8.21 8.73
C SER A 284 7.85 7.80 8.62
N PHE A 285 8.74 8.46 9.38
CA PHE A 285 10.11 8.02 9.56
C PHE A 285 10.16 6.57 10.06
N ILE A 286 9.42 6.25 11.13
CA ILE A 286 9.35 4.89 11.67
C ILE A 286 8.81 3.94 10.60
N ASN A 287 7.71 4.27 9.92
CA ASN A 287 7.11 3.40 8.91
C ASN A 287 8.06 3.07 7.74
N PHE A 288 8.86 4.03 7.27
CA PHE A 288 9.80 3.82 6.15
C PHE A 288 11.12 3.21 6.59
N TRP A 289 11.67 3.68 7.71
CA TRP A 289 12.94 3.19 8.25
C TRP A 289 12.77 1.79 8.85
N VAL A 290 11.70 1.53 9.58
CA VAL A 290 11.48 0.28 10.34
C VAL A 290 10.85 -0.84 9.50
N ARG A 291 10.84 -0.72 8.16
CA ARG A 291 10.38 -1.82 7.30
C ARG A 291 11.17 -3.14 7.51
N GLY A 292 12.29 -3.12 8.25
CA GLY A 292 13.02 -4.30 8.74
C GLY A 292 13.36 -4.34 10.24
N ALA A 293 12.79 -3.47 11.11
CA ALA A 293 13.24 -3.35 12.51
C ALA A 293 12.12 -3.41 13.56
N LEU A 294 11.28 -4.44 13.51
CA LEU A 294 10.70 -4.96 14.74
C LEU A 294 11.00 -6.48 14.83
N LEU A 295 12.27 -6.81 14.61
CA LEU A 295 12.91 -8.07 15.00
C LEU A 295 13.90 -7.74 16.10
N GLU A 296 13.42 -7.65 17.34
CA GLU A 296 14.23 -7.84 18.55
C GLU A 296 13.35 -7.94 19.80
N VAL A 297 12.55 -9.00 19.90
CA VAL A 297 12.32 -9.66 21.20
C VAL A 297 12.23 -11.15 20.93
N LEU A 298 13.40 -11.82 20.83
CA LEU A 298 13.69 -13.11 21.44
C LEU A 298 14.99 -13.69 20.86
N ASP A 299 15.88 -13.98 21.80
CA ASP A 299 17.07 -14.81 21.72
C ASP A 299 18.44 -14.17 21.42
N SER A 300 19.34 -14.51 22.32
CA SER A 300 20.64 -13.97 22.70
C SER A 300 21.78 -14.22 21.69
N LYS A 301 21.49 -14.34 20.39
CA LYS A 301 22.52 -14.58 19.36
C LYS A 301 22.36 -13.59 18.21
N MET A 302 23.20 -12.56 18.24
CA MET A 302 23.33 -11.55 17.18
C MET A 302 23.69 -12.19 15.83
N THR A 303 22.72 -12.25 14.92
CA THR A 303 22.97 -12.24 13.47
C THR A 303 22.07 -11.18 12.84
N ARG A 304 22.71 -10.13 12.30
CA ARG A 304 22.08 -8.90 11.77
C ARG A 304 21.32 -9.20 10.47
N LEU A 305 19.98 -9.19 10.50
CA LEU A 305 19.16 -9.01 9.30
C LEU A 305 18.86 -7.52 9.06
N PRO A 306 18.66 -7.07 7.81
CA PRO A 306 18.75 -5.66 7.45
C PRO A 306 17.58 -4.81 7.96
N LYS A 307 17.91 -3.61 8.46
CA LYS A 307 17.07 -2.73 9.30
C LYS A 307 16.21 -1.69 8.55
N ASP A 308 15.94 -1.84 7.25
CA ASP A 308 15.23 -0.81 6.44
C ASP A 308 14.87 -1.29 5.03
N ILE A 309 13.88 -0.62 4.41
CA ILE A 309 13.38 -0.92 3.05
C ILE A 309 14.49 -0.93 2.01
N HIS A 310 15.43 0.01 2.09
CA HIS A 310 16.52 0.12 1.13
C HIS A 310 17.46 -1.09 1.18
N ARG A 311 17.77 -1.61 2.37
CA ARG A 311 18.63 -2.80 2.49
C ARG A 311 17.90 -4.09 2.10
N ALA A 312 16.59 -4.18 2.33
CA ALA A 312 15.78 -5.30 1.84
C ALA A 312 15.82 -5.44 0.31
N LEU A 313 16.04 -4.34 -0.41
CA LEU A 313 16.11 -4.29 -1.87
C LEU A 313 17.54 -4.49 -2.42
N LYS A 314 18.57 -4.53 -1.56
CA LYS A 314 19.97 -4.75 -1.98
C LYS A 314 20.19 -5.97 -2.90
N PRO A 315 19.59 -7.15 -2.66
CA PRO A 315 19.74 -8.29 -3.56
C PRO A 315 19.29 -8.01 -5.00
N ALA A 316 18.23 -7.21 -5.19
CA ALA A 316 17.74 -6.84 -6.52
C ALA A 316 18.75 -5.96 -7.28
N PHE A 317 19.43 -5.04 -6.59
CA PHE A 317 20.47 -4.22 -7.20
C PHE A 317 21.74 -5.00 -7.54
N LEU A 318 22.15 -5.92 -6.66
CA LEU A 318 23.31 -6.79 -6.89
C LEU A 318 23.10 -7.65 -8.14
N ALA A 319 21.90 -8.18 -8.32
CA ALA A 319 21.51 -8.93 -9.50
C ALA A 319 21.61 -8.13 -10.80
N ARG A 320 21.33 -6.82 -10.74
CA ARG A 320 21.44 -5.89 -11.88
C ARG A 320 22.88 -5.43 -12.13
N GLY A 321 23.86 -6.02 -11.45
CA GLY A 321 25.28 -5.70 -11.61
C GLY A 321 25.72 -4.39 -10.95
N VAL A 322 24.88 -3.79 -10.09
CA VAL A 322 25.29 -2.62 -9.30
C VAL A 322 26.24 -3.08 -8.21
N ALA A 323 27.40 -2.44 -8.13
CA ALA A 323 28.43 -2.81 -7.17
C ALA A 323 27.92 -2.66 -5.71
N PRO A 324 28.19 -3.61 -4.80
CA PRO A 324 27.72 -3.58 -3.41
C PRO A 324 27.98 -2.26 -2.68
N GLU A 325 29.11 -1.64 -2.97
CA GLU A 325 29.64 -0.43 -2.36
C GLU A 325 28.84 0.80 -2.80
N ILE A 326 28.39 0.80 -4.07
CA ILE A 326 27.50 1.83 -4.61
C ILE A 326 26.12 1.71 -3.96
N ILE A 327 25.61 0.49 -3.80
CA ILE A 327 24.32 0.26 -3.16
C ILE A 327 24.36 0.72 -1.69
N ASP A 328 25.42 0.37 -0.95
CA ASP A 328 25.57 0.76 0.45
C ASP A 328 25.69 2.29 0.61
N ASP A 329 26.37 2.96 -0.32
CA ASP A 329 26.43 4.41 -0.39
C ASP A 329 25.05 5.05 -0.65
N TRP A 330 24.29 4.54 -1.63
CA TRP A 330 22.93 5.02 -1.92
C TRP A 330 21.99 4.82 -0.74
N VAL A 331 22.01 3.63 -0.11
CA VAL A 331 21.25 3.33 1.10
C VAL A 331 21.57 4.34 2.19
N SER A 332 22.86 4.58 2.48
CA SER A 332 23.27 5.51 3.53
C SER A 332 22.75 6.93 3.29
N LYS A 333 22.81 7.41 2.04
CA LYS A 333 22.33 8.75 1.69
C LYS A 333 20.80 8.86 1.73
N ALA A 334 20.10 7.82 1.29
CA ALA A 334 18.64 7.76 1.37
C ALA A 334 18.15 7.68 2.83
N ASP A 335 18.83 6.92 3.70
CA ASP A 335 18.52 6.85 5.13
C ASP A 335 18.74 8.22 5.80
N GLN A 336 19.83 8.92 5.46
CA GLN A 336 20.06 10.29 5.93
C GLN A 336 18.93 11.22 5.49
N GLU A 337 18.49 11.15 4.23
CA GLU A 337 17.34 11.91 3.74
C GLU A 337 16.09 11.64 4.58
N ILE A 338 15.69 10.37 4.78
CA ILE A 338 14.47 10.01 5.53
C ILE A 338 14.43 10.60 6.94
N SER A 339 15.59 10.88 7.56
CA SER A 339 15.67 11.56 8.87
C SER A 339 15.14 12.99 8.90
N GLY A 340 14.88 13.61 7.74
CA GLY A 340 14.41 15.00 7.63
C GLY A 340 15.46 16.07 7.95
N THR A 341 16.69 15.66 8.26
CA THR A 341 17.75 16.58 8.74
C THR A 341 18.64 17.15 7.62
N PRO A 342 19.11 16.39 6.61
CA PRO A 342 19.86 16.97 5.50
C PRO A 342 18.93 17.59 4.43
N LYS A 343 17.67 17.16 4.40
CA LYS A 343 16.66 17.61 3.44
C LYS A 343 15.26 17.37 3.99
N ARG A 344 14.39 18.36 3.83
CA ARG A 344 12.96 18.23 4.10
C ARG A 344 12.24 17.85 2.81
N PHE A 345 11.49 16.76 2.86
CA PHE A 345 10.68 16.30 1.74
C PHE A 345 9.45 15.55 2.23
N PHE A 346 8.52 15.37 1.32
CA PHE A 346 7.32 14.57 1.51
C PHE A 346 7.40 13.31 0.66
N SER A 347 6.78 12.24 1.15
CA SER A 347 6.36 11.09 0.34
C SER A 347 4.88 11.29 0.01
N PRO A 348 4.53 11.65 -1.23
CA PRO A 348 3.14 11.78 -1.61
C PRO A 348 2.43 10.41 -1.58
N ILE A 349 1.18 10.44 -1.15
CA ILE A 349 0.24 9.33 -1.23
C ILE A 349 -1.00 9.83 -1.95
N ARG A 350 -1.58 8.99 -2.80
CA ARG A 350 -2.71 9.37 -3.64
C ARG A 350 -3.95 8.59 -3.24
N GLY A 351 -5.03 9.33 -2.97
CA GLY A 351 -6.38 8.78 -2.96
C GLY A 351 -7.05 9.01 -4.30
N THR A 352 -7.60 7.96 -4.91
CA THR A 352 -8.43 8.03 -6.12
C THR A 352 -9.74 7.32 -5.84
N TRP A 353 -10.87 7.96 -6.16
CA TRP A 353 -12.18 7.38 -5.95
C TRP A 353 -13.16 7.76 -7.05
N ALA A 354 -14.16 6.90 -7.26
CA ALA A 354 -15.18 7.08 -8.27
C ALA A 354 -16.47 6.32 -7.89
N ARG A 355 -17.59 6.72 -8.46
CA ARG A 355 -18.87 6.03 -8.36
C ARG A 355 -19.03 5.01 -9.48
N ARG A 356 -19.72 3.92 -9.16
CA ARG A 356 -20.25 2.99 -10.15
C ARG A 356 -21.58 3.50 -10.72
N LEU A 357 -21.76 3.37 -12.03
CA LEU A 357 -23.00 3.65 -12.78
C LEU A 357 -24.16 2.70 -12.40
#